data_AF-A0A6L3YU27-F1
#
_entry.id   AF-A0A6L3YU27-F1
#
_cell.length_a   1.000
_cell.length_b   1.000
_cell.length_c   1.000
_cell.angle_alpha   90.00
_cell.angle_beta   90.00
_cell.angle_gamma   90.00
#
_symmetry.space_group_name_H-M   'P 1'
#
loop_
_entity.id
_entity.type
_entity.pdbx_description
1 polymer ?
#
loop_
_entity_poly.entity_id
_entity_poly.type
_entity_poly.pdbx_seq_one_letter_code
_entity_poly.pdbx_strand_id
1 'polypeptide(L)'
;MDADLYELSDTLFAWRRAFLAHETNGVFLMPKDVRAFNATLYACGALALSREYEISRHRWNGMGRTDDKTRQALLDELYRPDSNIVLFKPDFTLRADRA
;
A
#
# COMPACT_ATOMS: atom_id res chain seq x y z
N MET A 1 -18.35 11.20 2.73
CA MET A 1 -16.88 11.26 2.91
C MET A 1 -16.28 10.38 1.82
N ASP A 2 -16.43 10.78 0.55
CA ASP A 2 -16.10 9.95 -0.62
C ASP A 2 -15.55 10.75 -1.81
N ALA A 3 -15.60 12.08 -1.76
CA ALA A 3 -15.21 12.93 -2.90
C ALA A 3 -13.71 12.82 -3.26
N ASP A 4 -12.88 12.34 -2.33
CA ASP A 4 -11.42 12.31 -2.43
C ASP A 4 -10.90 10.91 -2.88
N LEU A 5 -11.74 9.86 -2.85
CA LEU A 5 -11.30 8.49 -3.17
C LEU A 5 -10.94 8.30 -4.65
N TYR A 6 -11.69 8.96 -5.53
CA TYR A 6 -11.54 8.85 -6.99
C TYR A 6 -10.87 10.06 -7.64
N GLU A 7 -10.48 11.07 -6.85
CA GLU A 7 -9.94 12.34 -7.36
C GLU A 7 -8.67 12.13 -8.22
N LEU A 8 -7.78 11.22 -7.80
CA LEU A 8 -6.59 10.86 -8.56
C LEU A 8 -6.95 10.25 -9.92
N SER A 9 -7.82 9.23 -9.93
CA SER A 9 -8.24 8.55 -11.15
C SER A 9 -8.98 9.48 -12.10
N ASP A 10 -9.88 10.31 -11.57
CA ASP A 10 -10.68 11.25 -12.37
C ASP A 10 -9.78 12.29 -13.05
N THR A 11 -8.80 12.81 -12.30
CA THR A 11 -7.81 13.77 -12.81
C THR A 11 -6.96 13.13 -13.91
N LEU A 12 -6.46 11.91 -13.70
CA LEU A 12 -5.67 11.19 -14.71
C LEU A 12 -6.49 10.86 -15.97
N PHE A 13 -7.76 10.48 -15.84
CA PHE A 13 -8.63 10.22 -16.99
C PHE A 13 -9.04 11.49 -17.74
N ALA A 14 -9.23 12.61 -17.04
CA ALA A 14 -9.45 13.90 -17.66
C ALA A 14 -8.23 14.31 -18.49
N TRP A 15 -7.02 14.11 -17.97
CA TRP A 15 -5.78 14.40 -18.67
C TRP A 15 -5.57 13.54 -19.90
N ARG A 16 -5.81 12.23 -19.80
CA ARG A 16 -5.76 11.32 -20.95
C ARG A 16 -6.69 11.81 -22.07
N ARG A 17 -7.91 12.22 -21.74
CA ARG A 17 -8.87 12.76 -22.73
C ARG A 17 -8.36 14.04 -23.38
N ALA A 18 -7.79 14.96 -22.59
CA ALA A 18 -7.22 16.20 -23.10
C ALA A 18 -6.04 15.93 -24.07
N PHE A 19 -5.15 15.00 -23.73
CA PHE A 19 -4.05 14.63 -24.63
C PHE A 19 -4.54 14.00 -25.94
N LEU A 20 -5.51 13.09 -25.87
CA LEU A 20 -6.08 12.47 -27.06
C LEU A 20 -6.78 13.49 -27.98
N ALA A 21 -7.44 14.49 -27.41
CA ALA A 21 -8.08 15.56 -28.21
C ALA A 21 -7.08 16.36 -29.05
N HIS A 22 -5.80 16.34 -28.68
CA HIS A 22 -4.73 17.09 -29.35
C HIS A 22 -3.67 16.19 -29.98
N GLU A 23 -3.91 14.87 -30.07
CA GLU A 23 -2.95 13.88 -30.59
C GLU A 23 -2.50 14.19 -32.02
N THR A 24 -3.43 14.64 -32.87
CA THR A 24 -3.16 14.90 -34.30
C THR A 24 -2.70 16.32 -34.58
N ASN A 25 -3.18 17.30 -33.80
CA ASN A 25 -2.98 18.72 -34.09
C ASN A 25 -1.82 19.34 -33.31
N GLY A 26 -1.40 18.71 -32.20
CA GLY A 26 -0.45 19.27 -31.25
C GLY A 26 -0.99 20.51 -30.53
N VAL A 27 -0.35 20.88 -29.42
CA VAL A 27 -0.64 22.12 -28.69
C VAL A 27 0.68 22.79 -28.32
N PHE A 28 0.75 24.10 -28.53
CA PHE A 28 1.86 24.90 -28.04
C PHE A 28 1.58 25.35 -26.61
N LEU A 29 2.50 25.04 -25.68
CA LEU A 29 2.38 25.40 -24.27
C LEU A 29 3.26 26.61 -23.96
N MET A 30 2.69 27.63 -23.31
CA MET A 30 3.47 28.74 -22.79
C MET A 30 4.14 28.33 -21.46
N PRO A 31 5.20 29.03 -21.01
CA PRO A 31 5.87 28.71 -19.74
C PRO A 31 4.93 28.70 -18.52
N LYS A 32 3.86 29.50 -18.53
CA LYS A 32 2.83 29.46 -17.47
C LYS A 32 2.04 28.15 -17.48
N ASP A 33 1.75 27.60 -18.66
CA ASP A 33 0.97 26.38 -18.83
C ASP A 33 1.81 25.17 -18.40
N VAL A 34 3.10 25.16 -18.75
CA VAL A 34 4.06 24.15 -18.28
C VAL A 34 4.16 24.14 -16.75
N ARG A 35 4.18 25.31 -16.11
CA ARG A 35 4.21 25.40 -14.64
C ARG A 35 2.92 24.88 -14.00
N ALA A 36 1.76 25.24 -14.54
CA ALA A 36 0.47 24.74 -14.06
C ALA A 36 0.36 23.21 -14.23
N PHE A 37 0.83 22.70 -15.37
CA PHE A 37 0.89 21.28 -15.66
C PHE A 37 1.78 20.55 -14.64
N ASN A 38 2.97 21.05 -14.38
CA ASN A 38 3.89 20.44 -13.42
C ASN A 38 3.33 20.46 -11.98
N ALA A 39 2.70 21.56 -11.56
CA ALA A 39 2.05 21.64 -10.25
C ALA A 39 0.96 20.58 -10.07
N THR A 40 0.17 20.36 -11.13
CA THR A 40 -0.91 19.36 -11.11
C THR A 40 -0.35 17.93 -11.11
N LEU A 41 0.72 17.65 -11.87
CA LEU A 41 1.44 16.37 -11.81
C LEU A 41 1.96 16.09 -10.40
N TYR A 42 2.57 17.09 -9.78
CA TYR A 42 3.08 16.97 -8.42
C TYR A 42 1.96 16.65 -7.41
N ALA A 43 0.81 17.32 -7.52
CA ALA A 43 -0.35 17.04 -6.68
C ALA A 43 -0.86 15.61 -6.87
N CYS A 44 -0.94 15.12 -8.11
CA CYS A 44 -1.32 13.73 -8.39
C CYS A 44 -0.33 12.73 -7.76
N GLY A 45 0.98 12.99 -7.87
CA GLY A 45 2.02 12.16 -7.25
C GLY A 45 1.93 12.15 -5.73
N ALA A 46 1.69 13.31 -5.11
CA ALA A 46 1.49 13.40 -3.66
C ALA A 46 0.24 12.63 -3.20
N LEU A 47 -0.86 12.69 -3.96
CA LEU A 47 -2.09 11.97 -3.66
C LEU A 47 -1.88 10.45 -3.78
N ALA A 48 -1.17 9.99 -4.82
CA ALA A 48 -0.80 8.59 -4.99
C ALA A 48 0.03 8.07 -3.82
N LEU A 49 1.04 8.83 -3.38
CA LEU A 49 1.90 8.46 -2.25
C LEU A 49 1.12 8.42 -0.93
N SER A 50 0.21 9.37 -0.72
CA SER A 50 -0.69 9.36 0.44
C SER A 50 -1.53 8.08 0.49
N ARG A 51 -2.12 7.69 -0.65
CA ARG A 51 -2.90 6.45 -0.78
C ARG A 51 -2.03 5.20 -0.57
N GLU A 52 -0.80 5.20 -1.06
CA GLU A 52 0.15 4.10 -0.80
C GLU A 52 0.46 3.94 0.70
N TYR A 53 0.67 5.05 1.41
CA TYR A 53 0.87 5.02 2.86
C TYR A 53 -0.37 4.53 3.61
N GLU A 54 -1.58 4.90 3.18
CA GLU A 54 -2.81 4.37 3.75
C GLU A 54 -2.93 2.86 3.54
N ILE A 55 -2.72 2.37 2.31
CA ILE A 55 -2.75 0.94 2.00
C ILE A 55 -1.70 0.18 2.81
N SER A 56 -0.48 0.71 2.90
CA SER A 56 0.61 0.11 3.68
C SER A 56 0.28 0.05 5.16
N ARG A 57 -0.30 1.13 5.71
CA ARG A 57 -0.79 1.18 7.09
C ARG A 57 -1.90 0.16 7.34
N HIS A 58 -2.84 0.03 6.41
CA HIS A 58 -3.91 -0.97 6.50
C HIS A 58 -3.36 -2.40 6.43
N ARG A 59 -2.38 -2.68 5.57
CA ARG A 59 -1.70 -3.98 5.50
C ARG A 59 -0.95 -4.30 6.79
N TRP A 60 -0.20 -3.34 7.33
CA TRP A 60 0.53 -3.52 8.58
C TRP A 60 -0.42 -3.77 9.76
N ASN A 61 -1.47 -2.95 9.88
CA ASN A 61 -2.50 -3.11 10.91
C ASN A 61 -3.31 -4.40 10.73
N GLY A 62 -3.45 -4.88 9.49
CA GLY A 62 -4.04 -6.17 9.18
C GLY A 62 -3.15 -7.31 9.68
N MET A 63 -1.88 -7.33 9.28
CA MET A 63 -0.89 -8.33 9.72
C MET A 63 -0.76 -8.40 11.24
N GLY A 64 -0.65 -7.27 11.93
CA GLY A 64 -0.55 -7.25 13.39
C GLY A 64 -1.76 -7.85 14.10
N ARG A 65 -2.97 -7.70 13.55
CA ARG A 65 -4.20 -8.29 14.13
C ARG A 65 -4.34 -9.78 13.84
N THR A 66 -3.83 -10.25 12.71
CA THR A 66 -3.87 -11.67 12.35
C THR A 66 -2.85 -12.47 13.15
N ASP A 67 -1.68 -11.89 13.41
CA ASP A 67 -0.61 -12.53 14.17
C ASP A 67 -0.99 -12.70 15.66
N ASP A 68 -1.61 -11.68 16.27
CA ASP A 68 -2.09 -11.76 17.66
C ASP A 68 -3.21 -12.79 17.85
N LYS A 69 -4.16 -12.88 16.91
CA LYS A 69 -5.25 -13.87 16.99
C LYS A 69 -4.75 -15.30 16.81
N THR A 70 -3.83 -15.50 15.88
CA THR A 70 -3.23 -16.82 15.62
C THR A 70 -2.36 -17.24 16.81
N ARG A 71 -1.56 -16.32 17.35
CA ARG A 71 -0.76 -16.55 18.56
C ARG A 71 -1.63 -16.88 19.77
N GLN A 72 -2.68 -16.12 20.02
CA GLN A 72 -3.57 -16.38 21.16
C GLN A 72 -4.29 -17.73 21.00
N ALA A 73 -4.79 -18.05 19.81
CA ALA A 73 -5.43 -19.34 19.55
C ALA A 73 -4.46 -20.53 19.73
N LEU A 74 -3.18 -20.37 19.34
CA LEU A 74 -2.15 -21.38 19.60
C LEU A 74 -1.82 -21.54 21.08
N LEU A 75 -1.77 -20.44 21.84
CA LEU A 75 -1.55 -20.47 23.29
C LEU A 75 -2.74 -21.11 24.02
N ASP A 76 -3.96 -20.74 23.66
CA ASP A 76 -5.19 -21.28 24.27
C ASP A 76 -5.28 -22.80 24.07
N GLU A 77 -4.90 -23.31 22.90
CA GLU A 77 -4.88 -24.75 22.63
C GLU A 77 -3.68 -25.47 23.27
N LEU A 78 -2.56 -24.78 23.53
CA LEU A 78 -1.40 -25.33 24.27
C LEU A 78 -1.72 -25.56 25.75
N TYR A 79 -2.50 -24.67 26.37
CA TYR A 79 -2.86 -24.75 27.78
C TYR A 79 -4.09 -25.64 28.05
N ARG A 80 -4.66 -26.26 27.01
CA ARG A 80 -5.81 -27.16 27.14
C ARG A 80 -5.37 -28.51 27.76
N PRO A 81 -6.05 -29.02 28.80
CA PRO A 81 -5.59 -30.20 29.57
C PRO A 81 -5.40 -31.49 28.77
N ASP A 82 -6.10 -31.64 27.64
CA ASP A 82 -6.07 -32.83 26.76
C ASP A 82 -5.50 -32.52 25.36
N SER A 83 -4.71 -31.45 25.25
CA SER A 83 -4.10 -31.04 23.98
C SER A 83 -3.03 -32.03 23.53
N ASN A 84 -3.19 -32.57 22.32
CA ASN A 84 -2.18 -33.41 21.65
C ASN A 84 -1.13 -32.57 20.87
N ILE A 85 -1.06 -31.26 21.09
CA ILE A 85 -0.13 -30.39 20.38
C ILE A 85 1.28 -30.55 20.95
N VAL A 86 2.09 -31.37 20.28
CA VAL A 86 3.54 -31.35 20.43
C VAL A 86 4.06 -30.23 19.53
N LEU A 87 4.39 -29.07 20.12
CA LEU A 87 5.19 -28.08 19.42
C LEU A 87 6.51 -28.76 19.03
N PHE A 88 6.73 -28.96 17.73
CA PHE A 88 8.04 -29.40 17.23
C PHE A 88 9.07 -28.42 17.75
N LYS A 89 9.81 -28.80 18.80
CA LYS A 89 11.07 -28.16 19.14
C LYS A 89 11.96 -28.45 17.94
N PRO A 90 12.36 -27.45 17.14
CA PRO A 90 13.33 -27.72 16.13
C PRO A 90 14.64 -27.98 16.87
N ASP A 91 15.11 -29.23 16.87
CA ASP A 91 16.47 -29.59 17.32
C ASP A 91 17.53 -29.11 16.32
N PHE A 92 17.34 -27.95 15.70
CA PHE A 92 18.48 -27.24 15.15
C PHE A 92 19.14 -26.48 16.31
N THR A 93 20.27 -27.01 16.77
CA THR A 93 21.31 -26.16 17.29
C THR A 93 21.56 -25.09 16.24
N LEU A 94 21.18 -23.84 16.52
CA LEU A 94 21.82 -22.70 15.88
C LEU A 94 23.30 -22.89 16.18
N ARG A 95 24.05 -23.43 15.22
CA ARG A 95 25.50 -23.34 15.25
C ARG A 95 25.79 -21.85 15.27
N ALA A 96 26.08 -21.35 16.46
CA ALA A 96 26.69 -20.06 16.67
C ALA A 96 28.16 -20.14 16.21
N ASP A 97 28.39 -20.52 14.96
CA ASP A 97 29.68 -20.33 14.32
C ASP A 97 29.67 -18.91 13.75
N ARG A 98 29.98 -17.99 14.66
CA ARG A 98 30.70 -16.74 14.38
C ARG A 98 31.95 -17.07 13.54
N ALA A 99 32.08 -16.42 12.38
CA ALA A 99 33.23 -15.60 11.96
C ALA A 99 33.20 -15.43 10.44
#